data_AF-A0A2S8FF11-F1
#
_entry.id   AF-A0A2S8FF11-F1
#
_cell.length_a   1.000
_cell.length_b   1.000
_cell.length_c   1.000
_cell.angle_alpha   90.00
_cell.angle_beta   90.00
_cell.angle_gamma   90.00
#
_symmetry.space_group_name_H-M   'P 1'
#
loop_
_entity.id
_entity.type
_entity.pdbx_description
1 polymer ?
#
loop_
_entity_poly.entity_id
_entity_poly.type
_entity_poly.pdbx_seq_one_letter_code
_entity_poly.pdbx_strand_id
1 'polypeptide(L)'
;MPVKVSWYGERGIVNAVVAGLINAEVAGVIAFLNQVEWGGEPPHLEEITSVELIVEIGCGEFGDPDLIIICKSGEEVRLVTFVEAKVISYEVSAGSNQLGMRVKGYNSTINGQLSLKYRLAIALSQWNNPDDDLRESKEIYDAYHRPGARSGLGDTMQRARHLKKPTVLQMLHNAGLAQLPLEKFRFVAWTWDHQAFFCQNDFHDSDHRPLFLDQKGEEQWNNTRSLLGWIGFQQIAGLAPFIEPLGEEFHRAFATMRDTLQPAPIVIDDFEPIKTYNIKQNSSQSTIDQLQTLEELAEEYFSVIRGNGSYSITYAGKVILKLVPIKDAPEEYLLLGVSTSLGRNEWGGHILNGQKQIGVGKNAQAFFTINLPSTDEAFVIANDIIQDVAEVLGIKADGG
;
A
#
# COMPACT_ATOMS: atom_id res chain seq x y z
N MET A 1 27.99 23.46 13.90
CA MET A 1 26.52 23.44 13.98
C MET A 1 26.08 21.99 13.81
N PRO A 2 25.17 21.45 14.64
CA PRO A 2 24.64 20.11 14.40
C PRO A 2 23.87 20.09 13.07
N VAL A 3 24.08 19.04 12.27
CA VAL A 3 23.31 18.79 11.05
C VAL A 3 21.99 18.14 11.46
N LYS A 4 20.86 18.69 10.98
CA LYS A 4 19.52 18.14 11.21
C LYS A 4 18.98 17.57 9.90
N VAL A 5 18.56 16.31 9.94
CA VAL A 5 17.84 15.65 8.84
C VAL A 5 16.36 15.61 9.21
N SER A 6 15.49 15.87 8.23
CA SER A 6 14.04 15.73 8.38
C SER A 6 13.55 14.70 7.38
N TRP A 7 12.98 13.61 7.87
CA TRP A 7 12.37 12.55 7.08
C TRP A 7 10.87 12.83 6.92
N TYR A 8 10.32 12.56 5.74
CA TYR A 8 8.92 12.84 5.43
C TYR A 8 8.32 11.74 4.55
N GLY A 9 7.03 11.44 4.78
CA GLY A 9 6.28 10.47 3.98
C GLY A 9 6.62 9.02 4.31
N GLU A 10 5.94 8.09 3.63
CA GLU A 10 6.20 6.64 3.72
C GLU A 10 7.68 6.30 3.50
N ARG A 11 8.28 6.92 2.47
CA ARG A 11 9.71 6.80 2.16
C ARG A 11 10.61 7.31 3.27
N GLY A 12 10.27 8.44 3.87
CA GLY A 12 11.01 8.98 5.01
C GLY A 12 11.02 8.01 6.19
N ILE A 13 9.91 7.33 6.44
CA ILE A 13 9.80 6.32 7.50
C ILE A 13 10.71 5.13 7.22
N VAL A 14 10.68 4.57 6.00
CA VAL A 14 11.56 3.46 5.60
C VAL A 14 13.03 3.87 5.72
N ASN A 15 13.40 5.04 5.20
CA ASN A 15 14.77 5.55 5.26
C ASN A 15 15.26 5.80 6.70
N ALA A 16 14.41 6.30 7.59
CA ALA A 16 14.74 6.46 9.00
C ALA A 16 15.02 5.11 9.66
N VAL A 17 14.26 4.07 9.30
CA VAL A 17 14.52 2.71 9.78
C VAL A 17 15.83 2.16 9.25
N VAL A 18 16.07 2.26 7.94
CA VAL A 18 17.32 1.80 7.33
C VAL A 18 18.54 2.47 7.94
N ALA A 19 18.48 3.79 8.21
CA ALA A 19 19.56 4.50 8.89
C ALA A 19 19.85 3.93 10.28
N GLY A 20 18.81 3.57 11.04
CA GLY A 20 18.96 2.84 12.30
C GLY A 20 19.60 1.46 12.11
N LEU A 21 19.11 0.67 11.15
CA LEU A 21 19.62 -0.67 10.86
C LEU A 21 21.11 -0.67 10.50
N ILE A 22 21.56 0.32 9.70
CA ILE A 22 22.97 0.48 9.33
C ILE A 22 23.84 0.68 10.59
N ASN A 23 23.40 1.52 11.52
CA ASN A 23 24.16 1.79 12.75
C ASN A 23 24.22 0.59 13.69
N ALA A 24 23.17 -0.24 13.70
CA ALA A 24 23.12 -1.47 14.50
C ALA A 24 23.73 -2.68 13.77
N GLU A 25 24.28 -2.48 12.57
CA GLU A 25 24.92 -3.49 11.73
C GLU A 25 24.05 -4.77 11.56
N VAL A 26 24.68 -5.95 11.45
CA VAL A 26 23.98 -7.24 11.26
C VAL A 26 22.99 -7.51 12.40
N ALA A 27 23.34 -7.15 13.64
CA ALA A 27 22.49 -7.39 14.82
C ALA A 27 21.16 -6.63 14.74
N GLY A 28 21.18 -5.38 14.26
CA GLY A 28 19.97 -4.58 14.05
C GLY A 28 19.03 -5.20 13.02
N VAL A 29 19.59 -5.72 11.92
CA VAL A 29 18.81 -6.38 10.87
C VAL A 29 18.23 -7.70 11.36
N ILE A 30 19.00 -8.51 12.11
CA ILE A 30 18.48 -9.73 12.74
C ILE A 30 17.35 -9.39 13.72
N ALA A 31 17.51 -8.34 14.53
CA ALA A 31 16.47 -7.88 15.45
C ALA A 31 15.19 -7.47 14.69
N PHE A 32 15.32 -6.74 13.58
CA PHE A 32 14.21 -6.39 12.70
C PHE A 32 13.51 -7.63 12.12
N LEU A 33 14.25 -8.57 11.55
CA LEU A 33 13.68 -9.79 10.97
C LEU A 33 13.01 -10.70 12.02
N ASN A 34 13.50 -10.67 13.26
CA ASN A 34 12.86 -11.36 14.39
C ASN A 34 11.54 -10.73 14.85
N GLN A 35 11.26 -9.47 14.50
CA GLN A 35 9.96 -8.84 14.74
C GLN A 35 8.93 -9.15 13.66
N VAL A 36 9.36 -9.71 12.53
CA VAL A 36 8.44 -10.11 11.46
C VAL A 36 7.66 -11.34 11.91
N GLU A 37 6.34 -11.23 11.88
CA GLU A 37 5.43 -12.33 12.12
C GLU A 37 5.18 -13.08 10.80
N TRP A 38 5.81 -14.25 10.69
CA TRP A 38 5.81 -15.06 9.47
C TRP A 38 4.51 -15.86 9.33
N GLY A 39 4.05 -16.05 8.09
CA GLY A 39 2.94 -16.93 7.74
C GLY A 39 3.24 -18.43 7.89
N GLY A 40 4.48 -18.77 8.24
CA GLY A 40 4.96 -20.12 8.54
C GLY A 40 6.12 -20.07 9.55
N GLU A 41 7.04 -21.02 9.47
CA GLU A 41 8.23 -21.00 10.33
C GLU A 41 9.13 -19.79 10.00
N PRO A 42 9.65 -19.08 11.02
CA PRO A 42 10.60 -18.01 10.81
C PRO A 42 11.89 -18.53 10.14
N PRO A 43 12.57 -17.72 9.33
CA PRO A 43 13.86 -18.11 8.75
C PRO A 43 14.91 -18.29 9.84
N HIS A 44 15.85 -19.21 9.62
CA HIS A 44 17.04 -19.36 10.48
C HIS A 44 18.01 -18.19 10.26
N LEU A 45 18.34 -17.47 11.33
CA LEU A 45 19.14 -16.25 11.28
C LEU A 45 20.48 -16.36 12.03
N GLU A 46 20.76 -17.48 12.70
CA GLU A 46 21.93 -17.62 13.59
C GLU A 46 23.28 -17.59 12.86
N GLU A 47 23.30 -17.91 11.56
CA GLU A 47 24.51 -18.01 10.74
C GLU A 47 24.76 -16.77 9.87
N ILE A 48 23.95 -15.71 9.99
CA ILE A 48 24.12 -14.51 9.18
C ILE A 48 25.35 -13.74 9.63
N THR A 49 26.32 -13.59 8.74
CA THR A 49 27.58 -12.88 8.99
C THR A 49 27.65 -11.51 8.33
N SER A 50 26.83 -11.27 7.29
CA SER A 50 26.77 -9.98 6.61
C SER A 50 25.38 -9.72 6.04
N VAL A 51 25.07 -8.43 5.88
CA VAL A 51 23.82 -7.96 5.30
C VAL A 51 24.10 -6.88 4.26
N GLU A 52 23.35 -6.90 3.18
CA GLU A 52 23.27 -5.83 2.19
C GLU A 52 21.83 -5.30 2.14
N LEU A 53 21.67 -3.96 2.24
CA LEU A 53 20.39 -3.27 2.21
C LEU A 53 20.29 -2.46 0.92
N ILE A 54 19.26 -2.71 0.12
CA ILE A 54 19.00 -1.99 -1.12
C ILE A 54 17.66 -1.25 -0.96
N VAL A 55 17.72 0.08 -0.94
CA VAL A 55 16.56 0.95 -0.68
C VAL A 55 15.98 1.51 -1.97
N GLU A 56 14.65 1.46 -2.13
CA GLU A 56 13.90 2.08 -3.24
C GLU A 56 14.47 1.79 -4.64
N ILE A 57 14.91 0.55 -4.88
CA ILE A 57 15.50 0.19 -6.17
C ILE A 57 14.42 0.08 -7.25
N GLY A 58 14.63 0.79 -8.35
CA GLY A 58 13.73 0.73 -9.50
C GLY A 58 13.85 -0.59 -10.26
N CYS A 59 13.02 -1.59 -9.96
CA CYS A 59 13.04 -2.90 -10.64
C CYS A 59 12.18 -2.91 -11.93
N GLY A 60 11.93 -1.74 -12.50
CA GLY A 60 11.32 -1.59 -13.83
C GLY A 60 9.86 -2.05 -13.83
N GLU A 61 9.52 -2.95 -14.74
CA GLU A 61 8.14 -3.45 -14.84
C GLU A 61 7.77 -4.37 -13.67
N PHE A 62 8.69 -4.73 -12.75
CA PHE A 62 8.38 -5.47 -11.52
C PHE A 62 8.04 -4.58 -10.31
N GLY A 63 7.88 -3.27 -10.54
CA GLY A 63 7.65 -2.27 -9.50
C GLY A 63 8.88 -2.05 -8.62
N ASP A 64 8.76 -1.20 -7.62
CA ASP A 64 9.91 -0.71 -6.85
C ASP A 64 9.73 -1.11 -5.37
N PRO A 65 10.44 -2.12 -4.85
CA PRO A 65 10.34 -2.45 -3.43
C PRO A 65 10.90 -1.30 -2.59
N ASP A 66 10.27 -1.02 -1.45
CA ASP A 66 10.77 -0.02 -0.52
C ASP A 66 12.13 -0.40 0.06
N LEU A 67 12.31 -1.69 0.36
CA LEU A 67 13.58 -2.24 0.85
C LEU A 67 13.79 -3.70 0.40
N ILE A 68 15.01 -4.02 0.01
CA ILE A 68 15.50 -5.40 -0.13
C ILE A 68 16.58 -5.63 0.93
N ILE A 69 16.41 -6.68 1.73
CA ILE A 69 17.38 -7.12 2.74
C ILE A 69 18.00 -8.43 2.26
N ILE A 70 19.31 -8.46 2.07
CA ILE A 70 20.05 -9.65 1.61
C ILE A 70 20.97 -10.09 2.73
N CYS A 71 20.68 -11.26 3.33
CA CYS A 71 21.46 -11.82 4.42
C CYS A 71 22.37 -12.95 3.88
N LYS A 72 23.65 -12.88 4.22
CA LYS A 72 24.68 -13.82 3.74
C LYS A 72 25.40 -14.50 4.90
N SER A 73 25.81 -15.75 4.68
CA SER A 73 26.73 -16.50 5.54
C SER A 73 28.02 -16.73 4.73
N GLY A 74 29.05 -15.95 5.01
CA GLY A 74 30.16 -15.76 4.08
C GLY A 74 29.68 -15.14 2.76
N GLU A 75 29.99 -15.80 1.64
CA GLU A 75 29.55 -15.38 0.29
C GLU A 75 28.18 -15.98 -0.10
N GLU A 76 27.65 -16.94 0.65
CA GLU A 76 26.38 -17.59 0.31
C GLU A 76 25.19 -16.72 0.74
N VAL A 77 24.31 -16.40 -0.21
CA VAL A 77 23.01 -15.79 0.10
C VAL A 77 22.10 -16.80 0.80
N ARG A 78 21.73 -16.51 2.05
CA ARG A 78 20.88 -17.37 2.88
C ARG A 78 19.42 -16.94 2.81
N LEU A 79 19.18 -15.64 2.75
CA LEU A 79 17.84 -15.07 2.79
C LEU A 79 17.80 -13.74 2.03
N VAL A 80 16.75 -13.53 1.25
CA VAL A 80 16.43 -12.26 0.58
C VAL A 80 15.02 -11.87 0.98
N THR A 81 14.85 -10.70 1.59
CA THR A 81 13.54 -10.22 2.03
C THR A 81 13.18 -8.95 1.26
N PHE A 82 12.10 -9.02 0.48
CA PHE A 82 11.45 -7.83 -0.08
C PHE A 82 10.48 -7.27 0.96
N VAL A 83 10.60 -5.99 1.27
CA VAL A 83 9.69 -5.27 2.16
C VAL A 83 8.92 -4.24 1.35
N GLU A 84 7.60 -4.25 1.51
CA GLU A 84 6.69 -3.24 0.98
C GLU A 84 5.94 -2.60 2.15
N ALA A 85 6.07 -1.28 2.29
CA ALA A 85 5.48 -0.50 3.37
C ALA A 85 4.19 0.18 2.92
N LYS A 86 3.20 0.25 3.81
CA LYS A 86 2.02 1.11 3.69
C LYS A 86 1.70 1.75 5.04
N VAL A 87 1.62 3.07 5.11
CA VAL A 87 1.20 3.80 6.33
C VAL A 87 -0.31 3.73 6.62
N ILE A 88 -0.97 2.72 6.08
CA ILE A 88 -2.38 2.35 6.26
C ILE A 88 -2.46 0.85 6.50
N SER A 89 -3.63 0.36 6.91
CA SER A 89 -3.82 -1.08 7.11
C SER A 89 -3.68 -1.87 5.81
N TYR A 90 -3.35 -3.15 5.93
CA TYR A 90 -3.32 -4.07 4.79
C TYR A 90 -4.67 -4.11 4.09
N GLU A 91 -5.76 -4.20 4.87
CA GLU A 91 -7.11 -4.23 4.32
C GLU A 91 -7.35 -2.99 3.45
N VAL A 92 -7.00 -1.78 3.90
CA VAL A 92 -7.26 -0.57 3.10
C VAL A 92 -6.34 -0.47 1.88
N SER A 93 -5.09 -0.92 2.00
CA SER A 93 -4.12 -0.85 0.91
C SER A 93 -4.24 -1.96 -0.12
N ALA A 94 -4.92 -3.06 0.21
CA ALA A 94 -5.11 -4.19 -0.70
C ALA A 94 -6.24 -3.94 -1.72
N GLY A 95 -5.96 -4.23 -2.98
CA GLY A 95 -6.94 -4.20 -4.07
C GLY A 95 -7.52 -5.57 -4.39
N SER A 96 -8.73 -5.60 -4.95
CA SER A 96 -9.40 -6.83 -5.38
C SER A 96 -8.71 -7.48 -6.59
N ASN A 97 -8.42 -8.78 -6.48
CA ASN A 97 -7.85 -9.64 -7.52
C ASN A 97 -8.86 -9.96 -8.64
N GLN A 98 -10.18 -9.81 -8.43
CA GLN A 98 -11.23 -10.08 -9.43
C GLN A 98 -11.01 -9.31 -10.74
N LEU A 99 -10.74 -8.01 -10.61
CA LEU A 99 -10.40 -7.15 -11.74
C LEU A 99 -8.88 -6.97 -11.88
N GLY A 100 -8.15 -7.06 -10.77
CA GLY A 100 -6.70 -7.07 -10.72
C GLY A 100 -6.09 -5.82 -11.37
N MET A 101 -5.09 -6.03 -12.21
CA MET A 101 -4.31 -5.00 -12.90
C MET A 101 -5.10 -4.21 -13.97
N ARG A 102 -6.37 -4.55 -14.20
CA ARG A 102 -7.30 -3.75 -15.01
C ARG A 102 -7.87 -2.55 -14.24
N VAL A 103 -7.74 -2.54 -12.93
CA VAL A 103 -8.15 -1.40 -12.08
C VAL A 103 -6.98 -0.43 -11.94
N LYS A 104 -7.24 0.86 -12.20
CA LYS A 104 -6.24 1.93 -11.99
C LYS A 104 -5.73 1.88 -10.55
N GLY A 105 -4.41 1.94 -10.40
CA GLY A 105 -3.75 1.92 -9.09
C GLY A 105 -3.50 0.54 -8.48
N TYR A 106 -3.97 -0.57 -9.09
CA TYR A 106 -3.76 -1.90 -8.53
C TYR A 106 -2.28 -2.24 -8.31
N ASN A 107 -1.38 -1.86 -9.22
CA ASN A 107 0.06 -2.12 -9.07
C ASN A 107 0.70 -1.38 -7.88
N SER A 108 0.03 -0.38 -7.31
CA SER A 108 0.48 0.35 -6.11
C SER A 108 -0.12 -0.20 -4.82
N THR A 109 -1.08 -1.14 -4.92
CA THR A 109 -1.66 -1.82 -3.75
C THR A 109 -0.66 -2.78 -3.13
N ILE A 110 -0.77 -3.02 -1.82
CA ILE A 110 0.16 -3.88 -1.09
C ILE A 110 0.22 -5.30 -1.68
N ASN A 111 -0.93 -5.91 -1.99
CA ASN A 111 -0.98 -7.25 -2.58
C ASN A 111 -0.51 -7.27 -4.04
N GLY A 112 -0.76 -6.19 -4.80
CA GLY A 112 -0.22 -6.01 -6.14
C GLY A 112 1.31 -5.97 -6.15
N GLN A 113 1.91 -5.15 -5.30
CA GLN A 113 3.36 -5.02 -5.17
C GLN A 113 4.02 -6.33 -4.73
N LEU A 114 3.49 -7.00 -3.70
CA LEU A 114 4.00 -8.30 -3.26
C LEU A 114 3.92 -9.35 -4.38
N SER A 115 2.84 -9.35 -5.18
CA SER A 115 2.70 -10.23 -6.35
C SER A 115 3.76 -9.93 -7.42
N LEU A 116 4.11 -8.65 -7.63
CA LEU A 116 5.18 -8.25 -8.54
C LEU A 116 6.57 -8.67 -8.02
N LYS A 117 6.84 -8.59 -6.71
CA LYS A 117 8.11 -9.06 -6.13
C LYS A 117 8.26 -10.57 -6.24
N TYR A 118 7.18 -11.32 -6.08
CA TYR A 118 7.18 -12.75 -6.32
C TYR A 118 7.55 -13.10 -7.77
N ARG A 119 6.99 -12.38 -8.75
CA ARG A 119 7.36 -12.54 -10.16
C ARG A 119 8.82 -12.16 -10.43
N LEU A 120 9.34 -11.12 -9.78
CA LEU A 120 10.75 -10.74 -9.83
C LEU A 120 11.65 -11.87 -9.28
N ALA A 121 11.29 -12.47 -8.14
CA ALA A 121 12.03 -13.59 -7.56
C ALA A 121 12.09 -14.80 -8.50
N ILE A 122 10.97 -15.14 -9.17
CA ILE A 122 10.96 -16.19 -10.19
C ILE A 122 11.89 -15.83 -11.36
N ALA A 123 11.83 -14.61 -11.87
CA ALA A 123 12.71 -14.18 -12.96
C ALA A 123 14.19 -14.21 -12.55
N LEU A 124 14.53 -13.77 -11.33
CA LEU A 124 15.87 -13.86 -10.76
C LEU A 124 16.39 -15.30 -10.70
N SER A 125 15.54 -16.26 -10.32
CA SER A 125 15.91 -17.69 -10.25
C SER A 125 16.31 -18.31 -11.59
N GLN A 126 15.91 -17.68 -12.71
CA GLN A 126 16.20 -18.13 -14.07
C GLN A 126 17.27 -17.27 -14.75
N TRP A 127 17.60 -16.12 -14.18
CA TRP A 127 18.48 -15.12 -14.76
C TRP A 127 19.94 -15.40 -14.41
N ASN A 128 20.81 -15.44 -15.42
CA ASN A 128 22.18 -15.93 -15.30
C ASN A 128 23.26 -14.97 -15.82
N ASN A 129 22.88 -13.85 -16.43
CA ASN A 129 23.83 -12.94 -17.07
C ASN A 129 23.42 -11.47 -16.86
N PRO A 130 24.26 -10.65 -16.20
CA PRO A 130 23.97 -9.24 -15.95
C PRO A 130 23.85 -8.37 -17.22
N ASP A 131 24.42 -8.82 -18.33
CA ASP A 131 24.33 -8.13 -19.63
C ASP A 131 23.01 -8.40 -20.37
N ASP A 132 22.26 -9.41 -19.93
CA ASP A 132 20.95 -9.75 -20.49
C ASP A 132 19.82 -9.08 -19.69
N ASP A 133 18.76 -8.68 -20.39
CA ASP A 133 17.53 -8.23 -19.74
C ASP A 133 17.01 -9.30 -18.77
N LEU A 134 16.71 -8.90 -17.54
CA LEU A 134 15.95 -9.76 -16.64
C LEU A 134 14.48 -9.74 -17.09
N ARG A 135 13.94 -10.89 -17.47
CA ARG A 135 12.56 -11.03 -17.98
C ARG A 135 11.86 -12.21 -17.32
N GLU A 136 10.56 -12.10 -17.13
CA GLU A 136 9.76 -13.27 -16.75
C GLU A 136 9.64 -14.27 -17.91
N SER A 137 9.44 -15.55 -17.58
CA SER A 137 9.17 -16.57 -18.58
C SER A 137 7.82 -16.35 -19.25
N LYS A 138 7.64 -16.91 -20.45
CA LYS A 138 6.38 -16.81 -21.19
C LYS A 138 5.22 -17.42 -20.39
N GLU A 139 5.47 -18.50 -19.67
CA GLU A 139 4.50 -19.23 -18.87
C GLU A 139 3.98 -18.39 -17.71
N ILE A 140 4.88 -17.70 -17.00
CA ILE A 140 4.49 -16.77 -15.92
C ILE A 140 3.72 -15.57 -16.48
N TYR A 141 4.19 -14.99 -17.57
CA TYR A 141 3.46 -13.91 -18.25
C TYR A 141 2.03 -14.35 -18.61
N ASP A 142 1.90 -15.49 -19.31
CA ASP A 142 0.61 -16.04 -19.76
C ASP A 142 -0.30 -16.41 -18.56
N ALA A 143 0.27 -16.83 -17.42
CA ALA A 143 -0.46 -17.10 -16.19
C ALA A 143 -1.11 -15.83 -15.59
N TYR A 144 -0.35 -14.74 -15.45
CA TYR A 144 -0.88 -13.50 -14.88
C TYR A 144 -1.78 -12.70 -15.86
N HIS A 145 -1.65 -12.94 -17.17
CA HIS A 145 -2.47 -12.30 -18.20
C HIS A 145 -3.93 -12.74 -18.20
N ARG A 146 -4.21 -13.97 -17.75
CA ARG A 146 -5.58 -14.48 -17.69
C ARG A 146 -6.35 -13.72 -16.60
N PRO A 147 -7.54 -13.18 -16.87
CA PRO A 147 -8.31 -12.51 -15.84
C PRO A 147 -8.99 -13.52 -14.91
N GLY A 148 -9.02 -13.23 -13.61
CA GLY A 148 -9.90 -13.89 -12.63
C GLY A 148 -9.20 -14.21 -11.31
N ALA A 149 -9.92 -14.06 -10.18
CA ALA A 149 -9.37 -14.19 -8.83
C ALA A 149 -8.64 -15.52 -8.53
N ARG A 150 -8.85 -16.58 -9.34
CA ARG A 150 -8.20 -17.89 -9.22
C ARG A 150 -7.30 -18.26 -10.42
N SER A 151 -7.20 -17.38 -11.41
CA SER A 151 -6.60 -17.69 -12.71
C SER A 151 -5.66 -16.61 -13.24
N GLY A 152 -5.61 -15.43 -12.63
CA GLY A 152 -4.63 -14.37 -12.91
C GLY A 152 -5.16 -12.96 -12.66
N LEU A 153 -4.25 -11.98 -12.74
CA LEU A 153 -4.56 -10.58 -12.40
C LEU A 153 -5.10 -9.77 -13.58
N GLY A 154 -5.27 -10.37 -14.75
CA GLY A 154 -5.58 -9.62 -15.97
C GLY A 154 -4.50 -8.58 -16.25
N ASP A 155 -3.23 -8.97 -16.15
CA ASP A 155 -2.08 -8.10 -16.38
C ASP A 155 -2.24 -7.35 -17.71
N THR A 156 -2.03 -6.04 -17.70
CA THR A 156 -2.29 -5.16 -18.85
C THR A 156 -1.05 -4.91 -19.72
N MET A 157 0.10 -5.44 -19.29
CA MET A 157 1.37 -5.35 -20.01
C MET A 157 1.33 -6.09 -21.35
N GLN A 158 1.69 -5.47 -22.46
CA GLN A 158 1.60 -6.10 -23.79
C GLN A 158 2.63 -7.23 -24.04
N ARG A 159 3.51 -7.49 -23.06
CA ARG A 159 4.62 -8.45 -23.14
C ARG A 159 5.05 -8.87 -21.73
N ALA A 160 5.85 -9.93 -21.68
CA ALA A 160 6.54 -10.36 -20.47
C ALA A 160 7.28 -9.18 -19.81
N ARG A 161 7.01 -8.99 -18.52
CA ARG A 161 7.63 -7.96 -17.68
C ARG A 161 9.14 -8.11 -17.68
N HIS A 162 9.83 -6.97 -17.67
CA HIS A 162 11.27 -6.95 -17.63
C HIS A 162 11.89 -5.75 -16.91
N LEU A 163 13.17 -5.94 -16.60
CA LEU A 163 14.10 -4.95 -16.10
C LEU A 163 15.30 -4.87 -17.05
N LYS A 164 15.59 -3.67 -17.54
CA LYS A 164 16.65 -3.39 -18.52
C LYS A 164 17.76 -2.48 -18.03
N LYS A 165 17.58 -1.85 -16.88
CA LYS A 165 18.46 -0.78 -16.42
C LYS A 165 19.80 -1.40 -15.99
N PRO A 166 20.92 -1.17 -16.73
CA PRO A 166 22.15 -1.95 -16.51
C PRO A 166 22.72 -1.78 -15.10
N THR A 167 22.60 -0.59 -14.52
CA THR A 167 23.08 -0.33 -13.14
C THR A 167 22.30 -1.11 -12.10
N VAL A 168 21.00 -1.34 -12.31
CA VAL A 168 20.16 -2.14 -11.42
C VAL A 168 20.48 -3.62 -11.60
N LEU A 169 20.58 -4.09 -12.84
CA LEU A 169 20.97 -5.47 -13.15
C LEU A 169 22.32 -5.81 -12.51
N GLN A 170 23.35 -4.97 -12.71
CA GLN A 170 24.66 -5.17 -12.13
C GLN A 170 24.61 -5.21 -10.59
N MET A 171 23.79 -4.36 -9.96
CA MET A 171 23.61 -4.35 -8.51
C MET A 171 22.99 -5.67 -8.01
N LEU A 172 21.89 -6.12 -8.62
CA LEU A 172 21.24 -7.38 -8.25
C LEU A 172 22.16 -8.60 -8.48
N HIS A 173 22.95 -8.58 -9.56
CA HIS A 173 23.92 -9.63 -9.84
C HIS A 173 25.05 -9.65 -8.81
N ASN A 174 25.64 -8.49 -8.49
CA ASN A 174 26.71 -8.38 -7.48
C ASN A 174 26.23 -8.75 -6.07
N ALA A 175 24.95 -8.52 -5.78
CA ALA A 175 24.29 -8.96 -4.56
C ALA A 175 24.11 -10.50 -4.47
N GLY A 176 24.38 -11.25 -5.55
CA GLY A 176 24.24 -12.71 -5.59
C GLY A 176 22.81 -13.20 -5.82
N LEU A 177 21.96 -12.37 -6.45
CA LEU A 177 20.54 -12.71 -6.65
C LEU A 177 20.26 -13.49 -7.95
N ALA A 178 21.22 -13.54 -8.87
CA ALA A 178 21.11 -14.32 -10.10
C ALA A 178 21.07 -15.81 -9.79
N GLN A 179 20.15 -16.54 -10.41
CA GLN A 179 19.91 -17.98 -10.23
C GLN A 179 19.59 -18.41 -8.80
N LEU A 180 19.20 -17.48 -7.93
CA LEU A 180 18.85 -17.80 -6.55
C LEU A 180 17.49 -18.51 -6.52
N PRO A 181 17.35 -19.65 -5.83
CA PRO A 181 16.11 -20.39 -5.86
C PRO A 181 15.03 -19.73 -4.96
N LEU A 182 13.76 -19.94 -5.31
CA LEU A 182 12.62 -19.20 -4.75
C LEU A 182 12.52 -19.33 -3.22
N GLU A 183 12.92 -20.47 -2.64
CA GLU A 183 12.88 -20.73 -1.20
C GLU A 183 13.80 -19.80 -0.38
N LYS A 184 14.74 -19.10 -1.02
CA LYS A 184 15.60 -18.10 -0.39
C LYS A 184 14.92 -16.74 -0.26
N PHE A 185 13.80 -16.52 -0.96
CA PHE A 185 13.08 -15.25 -0.96
C PHE A 185 11.95 -15.23 0.08
N ARG A 186 11.72 -14.05 0.65
CA ARG A 186 10.63 -13.71 1.56
C ARG A 186 10.01 -12.38 1.17
N PHE A 187 8.73 -12.21 1.50
CA PHE A 187 7.93 -11.05 1.13
C PHE A 187 7.21 -10.52 2.36
N VAL A 188 7.56 -9.31 2.79
CA VAL A 188 7.07 -8.72 4.03
C VAL A 188 6.18 -7.53 3.73
N ALA A 189 4.96 -7.57 4.25
CA ALA A 189 4.08 -6.40 4.32
C ALA A 189 4.38 -5.64 5.61
N TRP A 190 4.74 -4.37 5.49
CA TRP A 190 4.92 -3.48 6.63
C TRP A 190 3.78 -2.48 6.67
N THR A 191 2.78 -2.71 7.53
CA THR A 191 1.50 -2.00 7.46
C THR A 191 1.02 -1.49 8.81
N TRP A 192 0.06 -0.56 8.79
CA TRP A 192 -0.55 0.02 9.99
C TRP A 192 -1.76 -0.82 10.46
N ASP A 193 -1.47 -2.04 10.90
CA ASP A 193 -2.44 -2.99 11.44
C ASP A 193 -2.16 -3.28 12.93
N HIS A 194 -3.16 -3.79 13.63
CA HIS A 194 -3.02 -4.18 15.04
C HIS A 194 -2.31 -5.52 15.26
N GLN A 195 -2.40 -6.42 14.28
CA GLN A 195 -1.96 -7.80 14.42
C GLN A 195 -1.60 -8.40 13.07
N ALA A 196 -0.76 -9.42 13.10
CA ALA A 196 -0.42 -10.19 11.92
C ALA A 196 -1.66 -10.86 11.33
N PHE A 197 -1.76 -10.84 10.00
CA PHE A 197 -2.86 -11.45 9.26
C PHE A 197 -2.41 -12.64 8.42
N PHE A 198 -1.17 -12.70 7.93
CA PHE A 198 -0.70 -13.84 7.14
C PHE A 198 -0.62 -15.15 7.92
N CYS A 199 -0.41 -15.11 9.25
CA CYS A 199 -0.39 -16.29 10.12
C CYS A 199 -1.80 -16.75 10.57
N GLN A 200 -2.84 -15.94 10.32
CA GLN A 200 -4.20 -16.26 10.71
C GLN A 200 -4.88 -17.20 9.70
N ASN A 201 -5.57 -18.22 10.20
CA ASN A 201 -6.27 -19.17 9.32
C ASN A 201 -7.39 -18.48 8.54
N ASP A 202 -8.07 -17.53 9.17
CA ASP A 202 -9.21 -16.76 8.66
C ASP A 202 -8.85 -15.56 7.80
N PHE A 203 -7.58 -15.40 7.41
CA PHE A 203 -7.18 -14.53 6.30
C PHE A 203 -7.71 -15.09 4.97
N HIS A 204 -8.98 -15.48 4.89
CA HIS A 204 -9.63 -16.32 3.87
C HIS A 204 -10.16 -15.54 2.67
N ASP A 205 -10.04 -14.21 2.66
CA ASP A 205 -10.41 -13.46 1.47
C ASP A 205 -9.34 -13.62 0.39
N SER A 206 -9.48 -14.68 -0.43
CA SER A 206 -8.62 -14.93 -1.60
C SER A 206 -8.52 -13.74 -2.54
N ASP A 207 -9.49 -12.82 -2.50
CA ASP A 207 -9.54 -11.68 -3.42
C ASP A 207 -8.54 -10.57 -3.06
N HIS A 208 -8.06 -10.51 -1.81
CA HIS A 208 -7.16 -9.43 -1.38
C HIS A 208 -5.75 -9.91 -1.01
N ARG A 209 -5.47 -11.21 -1.15
CA ARG A 209 -4.13 -11.76 -0.90
C ARG A 209 -3.19 -11.44 -2.07
N PRO A 210 -1.86 -11.47 -1.86
CA PRO A 210 -0.92 -11.49 -2.97
C PRO A 210 -1.18 -12.75 -3.80
N LEU A 211 -1.31 -12.58 -5.12
CA LEU A 211 -1.59 -13.70 -6.02
C LEU A 211 -0.26 -14.28 -6.50
N PHE A 212 0.15 -15.40 -5.92
CA PHE A 212 1.35 -16.14 -6.30
C PHE A 212 0.96 -17.33 -7.18
N LEU A 213 1.32 -17.28 -8.46
CA LEU A 213 0.99 -18.32 -9.43
C LEU A 213 2.23 -19.14 -9.82
N ASP A 214 2.03 -20.40 -10.16
CA ASP A 214 3.05 -21.20 -10.84
C ASP A 214 3.01 -20.98 -12.37
N GLN A 215 3.87 -21.71 -13.09
CA GLN A 215 3.92 -21.67 -14.56
C GLN A 215 2.64 -22.18 -15.25
N LYS A 216 1.77 -22.91 -14.54
CA LYS A 216 0.48 -23.39 -15.06
C LYS A 216 -0.64 -22.39 -14.81
N GLY A 217 -0.39 -21.36 -14.00
CA GLY A 217 -1.38 -20.39 -13.55
C GLY A 217 -2.20 -20.88 -12.37
N GLU A 218 -1.70 -21.86 -11.61
CA GLU A 218 -2.34 -22.35 -10.39
C GLU A 218 -1.88 -21.52 -9.19
N GLU A 219 -2.83 -21.06 -8.37
CA GLU A 219 -2.56 -20.33 -7.13
C GLU A 219 -1.80 -21.21 -6.12
N GLN A 220 -0.67 -20.70 -5.63
CA GLN A 220 0.26 -21.43 -4.77
C GLN A 220 0.14 -21.08 -3.29
N TRP A 221 -0.96 -20.44 -2.85
CA TRP A 221 -1.09 -19.91 -1.48
C TRP A 221 -0.65 -20.89 -0.40
N ASN A 222 -1.13 -22.14 -0.44
CA ASN A 222 -0.80 -23.15 0.57
C ASN A 222 0.70 -23.52 0.59
N ASN A 223 1.39 -23.38 -0.53
CA ASN A 223 2.81 -23.71 -0.68
C ASN A 223 3.72 -22.52 -0.38
N THR A 224 3.22 -21.29 -0.58
CA THR A 224 4.03 -20.07 -0.51
C THR A 224 3.68 -19.15 0.65
N ARG A 225 2.62 -19.44 1.42
CA ARG A 225 2.23 -18.68 2.61
C ARG A 225 3.38 -18.54 3.62
N SER A 226 4.22 -19.56 3.76
CA SER A 226 5.40 -19.51 4.63
C SER A 226 6.47 -18.51 4.17
N LEU A 227 6.40 -18.04 2.92
CA LEU A 227 7.30 -17.02 2.39
C LEU A 227 6.85 -15.60 2.75
N LEU A 228 5.61 -15.43 3.22
CA LEU A 228 5.03 -14.14 3.58
C LEU A 228 5.29 -13.82 5.05
N GLY A 229 5.54 -12.55 5.35
CA GLY A 229 5.66 -12.02 6.70
C GLY A 229 4.92 -10.69 6.85
N TRP A 230 4.60 -10.35 8.08
CA TRP A 230 4.03 -9.06 8.43
C TRP A 230 4.83 -8.39 9.54
N ILE A 231 4.94 -7.07 9.49
CA ILE A 231 5.44 -6.27 10.60
C ILE A 231 4.63 -4.99 10.73
N GLY A 232 4.22 -4.64 11.94
CA GLY A 232 3.53 -3.38 12.23
C GLY A 232 4.49 -2.30 12.70
N PHE A 233 4.09 -1.03 12.54
CA PHE A 233 4.88 0.12 13.01
C PHE A 233 5.13 0.11 14.52
N GLN A 234 4.21 -0.46 15.31
CA GLN A 234 4.40 -0.63 16.75
C GLN A 234 5.54 -1.63 17.09
N GLN A 235 5.71 -2.71 16.32
CA GLN A 235 6.85 -3.62 16.51
C GLN A 235 8.19 -2.94 16.16
N ILE A 236 8.21 -2.11 15.12
CA ILE A 236 9.39 -1.31 14.77
C ILE A 236 9.78 -0.35 15.91
N ALA A 237 8.81 0.32 16.52
CA ALA A 237 9.09 1.17 17.69
C ALA A 237 9.68 0.37 18.86
N GLY A 238 9.29 -0.90 19.01
CA GLY A 238 9.87 -1.83 19.97
C GLY A 238 11.36 -2.13 19.75
N LEU A 239 11.90 -1.86 18.55
CA LEU A 239 13.33 -1.97 18.24
C LEU A 239 14.15 -0.78 18.71
N ALA A 240 13.52 0.35 19.05
CA ALA A 240 14.21 1.58 19.43
C ALA A 240 15.26 1.42 20.56
N PRO A 241 15.06 0.57 21.59
CA PRO A 241 16.08 0.32 22.62
C PRO A 241 17.34 -0.38 22.10
N PHE A 242 17.26 -1.03 20.94
CA PHE A 242 18.33 -1.86 20.36
C PHE A 242 19.00 -1.20 19.16
N ILE A 243 18.44 -0.11 18.64
CA ILE A 243 18.82 0.50 17.38
C ILE A 243 18.82 2.02 17.55
N GLU A 244 19.93 2.63 17.97
CA GLU A 244 20.06 4.10 17.93
C GLU A 244 20.47 4.56 16.52
N PRO A 245 19.92 5.66 15.97
CA PRO A 245 18.94 6.60 16.53
C PRO A 245 17.49 6.29 16.08
N LEU A 246 17.15 5.02 15.80
CA LEU A 246 15.86 4.60 15.25
C LEU A 246 14.71 5.32 15.94
N GLY A 247 14.74 5.36 17.28
CA GLY A 247 13.74 6.04 18.11
C GLY A 247 13.31 7.40 17.59
N GLU A 248 14.15 8.44 17.66
CA GLU A 248 13.67 9.79 17.37
C GLU A 248 13.33 10.02 15.90
N GLU A 249 14.17 9.55 14.98
CA GLU A 249 13.98 9.84 13.55
C GLU A 249 12.78 9.08 12.97
N PHE A 250 12.58 7.82 13.37
CA PHE A 250 11.41 7.04 12.98
C PHE A 250 10.13 7.69 13.50
N HIS A 251 10.07 8.05 14.79
CA HIS A 251 8.85 8.65 15.36
C HIS A 251 8.55 10.01 14.71
N ARG A 252 9.59 10.81 14.40
CA ARG A 252 9.40 12.07 13.66
C ARG A 252 8.88 11.84 12.25
N ALA A 253 9.48 10.91 11.50
CA ALA A 253 9.05 10.57 10.15
C ALA A 253 7.61 10.04 10.16
N PHE A 254 7.29 9.17 11.11
CA PHE A 254 5.98 8.56 11.23
C PHE A 254 4.92 9.59 11.60
N ALA A 255 5.23 10.52 12.51
CA ALA A 255 4.33 11.60 12.93
C ALA A 255 3.97 12.58 11.79
N THR A 256 4.72 12.63 10.68
CA THR A 256 4.29 13.41 9.51
C THR A 256 3.13 12.75 8.76
N MET A 257 2.94 11.46 8.99
CA MET A 257 1.84 10.69 8.45
C MET A 257 0.81 10.50 9.57
N ARG A 258 1.12 9.77 10.63
CA ARG A 258 0.13 9.23 11.57
C ARG A 258 0.40 9.69 13.00
N ASP A 259 -0.67 9.99 13.73
CA ASP A 259 -0.58 10.34 15.16
C ASP A 259 -0.23 9.15 16.06
N THR A 260 -0.55 7.93 15.61
CA THR A 260 -0.45 6.70 16.42
C THR A 260 0.15 5.56 15.60
N LEU A 261 1.04 4.78 16.22
CA LEU A 261 1.77 3.66 15.59
C LEU A 261 0.90 2.43 15.27
N GLN A 262 -0.32 2.41 15.80
CA GLN A 262 -1.33 1.39 15.54
C GLN A 262 -2.68 2.08 15.38
N PRO A 263 -3.61 1.50 14.59
CA PRO A 263 -4.94 2.06 14.44
C PRO A 263 -5.68 2.17 15.77
N ALA A 264 -6.71 3.02 15.82
CA ALA A 264 -7.69 2.96 16.89
C ALA A 264 -8.71 1.85 16.56
N PRO A 265 -9.27 1.16 17.57
CA PRO A 265 -10.40 0.26 17.33
C PRO A 265 -11.55 1.04 16.66
N ILE A 266 -12.03 0.57 15.52
CA ILE A 266 -13.17 1.19 14.84
C ILE A 266 -14.45 0.76 15.58
N VAL A 267 -15.04 1.68 16.33
CA VAL A 267 -16.37 1.49 16.93
C VAL A 267 -17.40 1.96 15.92
N ILE A 268 -18.05 1.01 15.23
CA ILE A 268 -19.01 1.32 14.14
C ILE A 268 -20.41 1.70 14.68
N ASP A 269 -20.70 1.38 15.93
CA ASP A 269 -22.08 1.33 16.45
C ASP A 269 -22.74 2.69 16.71
N ASP A 270 -22.04 3.82 16.59
CA ASP A 270 -22.56 5.14 17.00
C ASP A 270 -22.66 6.19 15.87
N PHE A 271 -22.45 5.83 14.61
CA PHE A 271 -22.48 6.83 13.52
C PHE A 271 -23.89 7.17 13.06
N GLU A 272 -24.22 8.46 13.07
CA GLU A 272 -25.52 8.94 12.59
C GLU A 272 -25.65 8.71 11.07
N PRO A 273 -26.69 8.01 10.60
CA PRO A 273 -26.88 7.76 9.18
C PRO A 273 -27.32 9.03 8.45
N ILE A 274 -26.71 9.31 7.30
CA ILE A 274 -27.13 10.40 6.42
C ILE A 274 -28.23 9.90 5.48
N LYS A 275 -29.34 10.64 5.46
CA LYS A 275 -30.36 10.49 4.42
C LYS A 275 -29.91 11.18 3.14
N THR A 276 -29.67 10.39 2.10
CA THR A 276 -29.40 10.91 0.75
C THR A 276 -30.71 11.05 -0.04
N TYR A 277 -30.72 11.97 -0.99
CA TYR A 277 -31.85 12.21 -1.90
C TYR A 277 -31.39 12.18 -3.35
N ASN A 278 -32.34 12.09 -4.30
CA ASN A 278 -31.98 12.09 -5.72
C ASN A 278 -31.40 13.44 -6.14
N ILE A 279 -30.09 13.50 -6.46
CA ILE A 279 -29.35 14.72 -6.82
C ILE A 279 -30.04 15.44 -7.98
N LYS A 280 -30.31 14.72 -9.07
CA LYS A 280 -30.88 15.32 -10.30
C LYS A 280 -32.26 15.94 -10.09
N GLN A 281 -33.02 15.45 -9.11
CA GLN A 281 -34.39 15.90 -8.89
C GLN A 281 -34.51 16.96 -7.80
N ASN A 282 -33.58 16.99 -6.83
CA ASN A 282 -33.78 17.74 -5.59
C ASN A 282 -32.65 18.72 -5.25
N SER A 283 -31.52 18.66 -5.97
CA SER A 283 -30.43 19.62 -5.83
C SER A 283 -30.59 20.85 -6.72
N SER A 284 -30.10 21.98 -6.22
CA SER A 284 -29.92 23.21 -7.00
C SER A 284 -28.87 23.02 -8.10
N GLN A 285 -28.97 23.82 -9.16
CA GLN A 285 -27.98 23.79 -10.25
C GLN A 285 -26.57 24.12 -9.73
N SER A 286 -26.45 25.08 -8.81
CA SER A 286 -25.17 25.44 -8.19
C SER A 286 -24.49 24.26 -7.49
N THR A 287 -25.26 23.46 -6.76
CA THR A 287 -24.76 22.25 -6.08
C THR A 287 -24.31 21.19 -7.09
N ILE A 288 -25.05 21.04 -8.20
CA ILE A 288 -24.71 20.11 -9.28
C ILE A 288 -23.41 20.54 -9.97
N ASP A 289 -23.26 21.83 -10.27
CA ASP A 289 -22.06 22.36 -10.91
C ASP A 289 -20.83 22.17 -10.00
N GLN A 290 -20.99 22.46 -8.70
CA GLN A 290 -19.93 22.23 -7.71
C GLN A 290 -19.54 20.74 -7.61
N LEU A 291 -20.51 19.81 -7.63
CA LEU A 291 -20.22 18.37 -7.64
C LEU A 291 -19.42 17.94 -8.87
N GLN A 292 -19.71 18.52 -10.05
CA GLN A 292 -18.98 18.21 -11.28
C GLN A 292 -17.54 18.70 -11.21
N THR A 293 -17.30 19.91 -10.73
CA THR A 293 -15.94 20.43 -10.55
C THR A 293 -15.12 19.57 -9.57
N LEU A 294 -15.72 19.14 -8.46
CA LEU A 294 -15.04 18.28 -7.49
C LEU A 294 -14.82 16.85 -8.01
N GLU A 295 -15.70 16.38 -8.89
CA GLU A 295 -15.52 15.11 -9.59
C GLU A 295 -14.32 15.17 -10.54
N GLU A 296 -14.22 16.19 -11.39
CA GLU A 296 -13.09 16.38 -12.32
C GLU A 296 -11.76 16.42 -11.56
N LEU A 297 -11.73 17.11 -10.43
CA LEU A 297 -10.59 17.14 -9.51
C LEU A 297 -10.24 15.76 -8.95
N ALA A 298 -11.25 14.99 -8.53
CA ALA A 298 -11.02 13.64 -7.99
C ALA A 298 -10.57 12.64 -9.06
N GLU A 299 -11.03 12.78 -10.31
CA GLU A 299 -10.68 11.90 -11.44
C GLU A 299 -9.19 11.94 -11.81
N GLU A 300 -8.46 12.99 -11.43
CA GLU A 300 -7.00 13.09 -11.57
C GLU A 300 -6.29 11.95 -10.84
N TYR A 301 -6.78 11.58 -9.65
CA TYR A 301 -6.15 10.58 -8.77
C TYR A 301 -6.95 9.28 -8.69
N PHE A 302 -8.27 9.36 -8.78
CA PHE A 302 -9.20 8.30 -8.37
C PHE A 302 -10.21 7.96 -9.46
N SER A 303 -11.00 6.91 -9.23
CA SER A 303 -12.17 6.60 -10.07
C SER A 303 -13.44 7.09 -9.39
N VAL A 304 -14.31 7.80 -10.12
CA VAL A 304 -15.56 8.34 -9.57
C VAL A 304 -16.76 7.53 -10.05
N ILE A 305 -17.64 7.14 -9.12
CA ILE A 305 -18.89 6.43 -9.37
C ILE A 305 -20.06 7.33 -8.98
N ARG A 306 -20.84 7.75 -9.98
CA ARG A 306 -22.02 8.60 -9.80
C ARG A 306 -23.21 7.75 -9.31
N GLY A 307 -23.59 7.94 -8.05
CA GLY A 307 -24.83 7.40 -7.49
C GLY A 307 -25.98 8.39 -7.57
N ASN A 308 -27.21 7.90 -7.37
CA ASN A 308 -28.40 8.76 -7.38
C ASN A 308 -28.40 9.81 -6.26
N GLY A 309 -27.71 9.56 -5.14
CA GLY A 309 -27.70 10.45 -3.97
C GLY A 309 -26.33 10.84 -3.44
N SER A 310 -25.25 10.42 -4.11
CA SER A 310 -23.88 10.76 -3.74
C SER A 310 -22.93 10.37 -4.86
N TYR A 311 -21.79 11.05 -4.97
CA TYR A 311 -20.67 10.57 -5.78
C TYR A 311 -19.70 9.82 -4.88
N SER A 312 -19.35 8.59 -5.27
CA SER A 312 -18.38 7.76 -4.54
C SER A 312 -17.05 7.81 -5.27
N ILE A 313 -16.03 8.31 -4.61
CA ILE A 313 -14.67 8.38 -5.14
C ILE A 313 -13.94 7.14 -4.61
N THR A 314 -13.35 6.39 -5.54
CA THR A 314 -12.87 5.04 -5.29
C THR A 314 -11.41 4.86 -5.66
N TYR A 315 -10.70 4.06 -4.88
CA TYR A 315 -9.34 3.62 -5.11
C TYR A 315 -9.25 2.10 -4.91
N ALA A 316 -8.62 1.40 -5.88
CA ALA A 316 -8.50 -0.06 -5.86
C ALA A 316 -9.83 -0.82 -5.59
N GLY A 317 -10.95 -0.25 -6.05
CA GLY A 317 -12.30 -0.80 -5.86
C GLY A 317 -12.97 -0.45 -4.52
N LYS A 318 -12.34 0.34 -3.65
CA LYS A 318 -12.86 0.75 -2.33
C LYS A 318 -13.28 2.21 -2.35
N VAL A 319 -14.37 2.54 -1.66
CA VAL A 319 -14.80 3.94 -1.49
C VAL A 319 -13.94 4.59 -0.42
N ILE A 320 -13.16 5.59 -0.81
CA ILE A 320 -12.24 6.32 0.07
C ILE A 320 -12.75 7.72 0.39
N LEU A 321 -13.50 8.33 -0.53
CA LEU A 321 -14.13 9.63 -0.38
C LEU A 321 -15.58 9.58 -0.89
N LYS A 322 -16.41 10.47 -0.37
CA LYS A 322 -17.81 10.57 -0.77
C LYS A 322 -18.26 12.02 -0.79
N LEU A 323 -18.88 12.44 -1.88
CA LEU A 323 -19.52 13.74 -2.01
C LEU A 323 -21.04 13.53 -1.89
N VAL A 324 -21.65 14.19 -0.92
CA VAL A 324 -23.08 14.05 -0.63
C VAL A 324 -23.73 15.42 -0.55
N PRO A 325 -24.67 15.76 -1.44
CA PRO A 325 -25.47 16.96 -1.25
C PRO A 325 -26.46 16.74 -0.10
N ILE A 326 -26.53 17.73 0.79
CA ILE A 326 -27.39 17.76 1.96
C ILE A 326 -28.34 18.94 1.83
N LYS A 327 -29.61 18.68 2.13
CA LYS A 327 -30.67 19.67 2.14
C LYS A 327 -31.20 19.79 3.56
N ASP A 328 -30.75 20.82 4.25
CA ASP A 328 -31.20 21.16 5.60
C ASP A 328 -31.85 22.54 5.54
N ALA A 329 -33.16 22.55 5.31
CA ALA A 329 -33.88 23.76 4.92
C ALA A 329 -33.64 24.92 5.91
N PRO A 330 -33.32 26.15 5.42
CA PRO A 330 -33.42 26.60 4.03
C PRO A 330 -32.17 26.39 3.17
N GLU A 331 -31.11 25.77 3.71
CA GLU A 331 -29.79 25.72 3.07
C GLU A 331 -29.55 24.37 2.38
N GLU A 332 -28.89 24.42 1.22
CA GLU A 332 -28.32 23.24 0.56
C GLU A 332 -26.80 23.41 0.56
N TYR A 333 -26.08 22.36 0.97
CA TYR A 333 -24.62 22.35 1.02
C TYR A 333 -24.08 20.99 0.60
N LEU A 334 -22.78 20.94 0.29
CA LEU A 334 -22.09 19.70 0.01
C LEU A 334 -21.37 19.18 1.25
N LEU A 335 -21.47 17.88 1.47
CA LEU A 335 -20.68 17.17 2.46
C LEU A 335 -19.59 16.40 1.75
N LEU A 336 -18.34 16.59 2.16
CA LEU A 336 -17.22 15.73 1.81
C LEU A 336 -16.96 14.77 2.97
N GLY A 337 -17.04 13.47 2.70
CA GLY A 337 -16.71 12.42 3.63
C GLY A 337 -15.41 11.71 3.24
N VAL A 338 -14.49 11.55 4.20
CA VAL A 338 -13.26 10.75 4.13
C VAL A 338 -13.47 9.45 4.90
N SER A 339 -13.15 8.30 4.30
CA SER A 339 -13.37 7.00 4.94
C SER A 339 -12.66 6.92 6.30
N THR A 340 -13.38 6.49 7.32
CA THR A 340 -12.80 6.26 8.66
C THR A 340 -11.74 5.17 8.67
N SER A 341 -11.73 4.28 7.68
CA SER A 341 -10.68 3.28 7.50
C SER A 341 -9.32 3.91 7.22
N LEU A 342 -9.28 5.16 6.74
CA LEU A 342 -8.05 5.92 6.59
C LEU A 342 -7.56 6.51 7.91
N GLY A 343 -8.27 6.36 9.03
CA GLY A 343 -7.74 6.49 10.39
C GLY A 343 -7.19 7.85 10.83
N ARG A 344 -7.58 8.95 10.18
CA ARG A 344 -7.33 10.34 10.61
C ARG A 344 -8.60 11.15 10.45
N ASN A 345 -8.82 12.12 11.32
CA ASN A 345 -9.90 13.09 11.21
C ASN A 345 -9.41 14.48 10.79
N GLU A 346 -8.12 14.68 10.54
CA GLU A 346 -7.55 15.89 9.95
C GLU A 346 -6.93 15.56 8.60
N TRP A 347 -7.27 16.34 7.57
CA TRP A 347 -6.83 16.14 6.19
C TRP A 347 -6.64 17.51 5.51
N GLY A 348 -5.50 17.71 4.84
CA GLY A 348 -5.19 18.99 4.20
C GLY A 348 -5.17 20.18 5.18
N GLY A 349 -4.90 19.94 6.47
CA GLY A 349 -5.02 20.95 7.53
C GLY A 349 -6.45 21.28 7.99
N HIS A 350 -7.43 20.47 7.57
CA HIS A 350 -8.84 20.64 7.92
C HIS A 350 -9.34 19.51 8.83
N ILE A 351 -9.95 19.87 9.96
CA ILE A 351 -10.51 18.91 10.91
C ILE A 351 -11.94 18.51 10.48
N LEU A 352 -12.14 17.24 10.18
CA LEU A 352 -13.43 16.61 9.88
C LEU A 352 -14.10 16.11 11.17
N ASN A 353 -14.92 16.97 11.76
CA ASN A 353 -15.54 16.73 13.07
C ASN A 353 -16.90 16.01 13.02
N GLY A 354 -17.51 15.86 11.83
CA GLY A 354 -18.70 15.04 11.69
C GLY A 354 -18.31 13.58 11.48
N GLN A 355 -18.92 12.63 12.19
CA GLN A 355 -18.80 11.22 11.84
C GLN A 355 -20.17 10.71 11.45
N LYS A 356 -20.27 10.17 10.24
CA LYS A 356 -21.55 9.86 9.62
C LYS A 356 -21.48 8.53 8.88
N GLN A 357 -22.58 7.80 8.93
CA GLN A 357 -22.73 6.59 8.14
C GLN A 357 -23.38 6.93 6.81
N ILE A 358 -22.73 6.59 5.69
CA ILE A 358 -23.22 6.93 4.35
C ILE A 358 -23.37 5.67 3.50
N GLY A 359 -24.60 5.31 3.18
CA GLY A 359 -24.94 4.12 2.38
C GLY A 359 -26.15 3.39 2.96
N VAL A 360 -26.49 2.23 2.41
CA VAL A 360 -27.62 1.41 2.88
C VAL A 360 -27.20 -0.04 3.06
N GLY A 361 -27.69 -0.67 4.13
CA GLY A 361 -27.44 -2.08 4.44
C GLY A 361 -25.95 -2.40 4.54
N LYS A 362 -25.51 -3.47 3.86
CA LYS A 362 -24.11 -3.94 3.87
C LYS A 362 -23.11 -2.99 3.21
N ASN A 363 -23.59 -2.00 2.46
CA ASN A 363 -22.75 -1.02 1.77
C ASN A 363 -22.62 0.29 2.56
N ALA A 364 -23.20 0.36 3.76
CA ALA A 364 -23.07 1.52 4.63
C ALA A 364 -21.66 1.54 5.24
N GLN A 365 -20.95 2.65 5.06
CA GLN A 365 -19.60 2.86 5.57
C GLN A 365 -19.54 4.13 6.40
N ALA A 366 -18.61 4.19 7.33
CA ALA A 366 -18.41 5.33 8.21
C ALA A 366 -17.38 6.31 7.61
N PHE A 367 -17.72 7.59 7.61
CA PHE A 367 -16.90 8.67 7.10
C PHE A 367 -16.70 9.75 8.16
N PHE A 368 -15.49 10.29 8.26
CA PHE A 368 -15.24 11.61 8.81
C PHE A 368 -15.73 12.63 7.77
N THR A 369 -16.48 13.65 8.17
CA THR A 369 -17.18 14.53 7.26
C THR A 369 -16.97 16.00 7.59
N ILE A 370 -16.93 16.82 6.55
CA ILE A 370 -16.86 18.28 6.61
C ILE A 370 -17.90 18.88 5.66
N ASN A 371 -18.56 19.94 6.12
CA ASN A 371 -19.45 20.73 5.27
C ASN A 371 -18.59 21.63 4.38
N LEU A 372 -18.74 21.50 3.07
CA LEU A 372 -18.09 22.36 2.11
C LEU A 372 -18.93 23.64 1.91
N PRO A 373 -18.33 24.83 1.93
CA PRO A 373 -19.03 26.07 1.65
C PRO A 373 -19.52 26.14 0.18
N SER A 374 -20.48 27.01 -0.12
CA SER A 374 -20.95 27.25 -1.50
C SER A 374 -20.12 28.33 -2.21
N THR A 375 -18.79 28.22 -2.16
CA THR A 375 -17.83 29.21 -2.66
C THR A 375 -16.59 28.54 -3.27
N ASP A 376 -15.71 29.32 -3.91
CA ASP A 376 -14.39 28.85 -4.40
C ASP A 376 -13.53 28.23 -3.28
N GLU A 377 -13.79 28.60 -2.03
CA GLU A 377 -13.13 28.02 -0.85
C GLU A 377 -13.38 26.51 -0.73
N ALA A 378 -14.56 26.02 -1.13
CA ALA A 378 -14.82 24.57 -1.11
C ALA A 378 -13.94 23.79 -2.08
N PHE A 379 -13.57 24.41 -3.20
CA PHE A 379 -12.64 23.78 -4.15
C PHE A 379 -11.26 23.64 -3.50
N VAL A 380 -10.76 24.68 -2.82
CA VAL A 380 -9.47 24.64 -2.12
C VAL A 380 -9.49 23.56 -1.03
N ILE A 381 -10.49 23.57 -0.15
CA ILE A 381 -10.62 22.58 0.93
C ILE A 381 -10.67 21.15 0.36
N ALA A 382 -11.49 20.92 -0.66
CA ALA A 382 -11.62 19.60 -1.26
C ALA A 382 -10.34 19.16 -1.98
N ASN A 383 -9.64 20.08 -2.66
CA ASN A 383 -8.35 19.82 -3.28
C ASN A 383 -7.31 19.40 -2.25
N ASP A 384 -7.17 20.16 -1.17
CA ASP A 384 -6.17 19.88 -0.13
C ASP A 384 -6.43 18.51 0.51
N ILE A 385 -7.70 18.17 0.77
CA ILE A 385 -8.10 16.85 1.27
C ILE A 385 -7.84 15.74 0.25
N ILE A 386 -8.21 15.92 -1.02
CA ILE A 386 -8.04 14.92 -2.09
C ILE A 386 -6.55 14.63 -2.30
N GLN A 387 -5.70 15.66 -2.31
CA GLN A 387 -4.25 15.53 -2.47
C GLN A 387 -3.62 14.80 -1.28
N ASP A 388 -3.99 15.16 -0.05
CA ASP A 388 -3.48 14.48 1.16
C ASP A 388 -3.93 13.01 1.22
N VAL A 389 -5.18 12.71 0.84
CA VAL A 389 -5.66 11.32 0.71
C VAL A 389 -4.88 10.56 -0.36
N ALA A 390 -4.61 11.18 -1.51
CA ALA A 390 -3.80 10.57 -2.56
C ALA A 390 -2.37 10.29 -2.08
N GLU A 391 -1.76 11.22 -1.34
CA GLU A 391 -0.43 11.09 -0.77
C GLU A 391 -0.34 9.95 0.25
N VAL A 392 -1.29 9.86 1.18
CA VAL A 392 -1.37 8.77 2.16
C VAL A 392 -1.56 7.41 1.50
N LEU A 393 -2.24 7.37 0.35
CA LEU A 393 -2.41 6.17 -0.47
C LEU A 393 -1.22 5.91 -1.41
N GLY A 394 -0.19 6.76 -1.41
CA GLY A 394 0.98 6.64 -2.28
C GLY A 394 0.67 6.83 -3.77
N ILE A 395 -0.40 7.55 -4.09
CA ILE A 395 -0.85 7.81 -5.46
C ILE A 395 -0.22 9.10 -5.96
N LYS A 396 0.28 9.05 -7.20
CA LYS A 396 0.73 10.24 -7.92
C LYS A 396 -0.37 10.67 -8.90
N ALA A 397 -0.53 11.97 -9.11
CA ALA A 397 -1.43 12.51 -10.12
C ALA A 397 -1.12 11.89 -11.49
N ASP A 398 -2.16 11.57 -12.27
CA ASP A 398 -2.01 11.19 -13.67
C ASP A 398 -1.63 12.43 -14.50
N GLY A 399 -0.36 12.85 -14.47
CA GLY A 399 0.15 13.80 -15.46
C GLY A 399 1.13 14.85 -14.94
N GLY A 400 2.41 14.50 -15.07
CA GLY A 400 3.58 15.36 -15.06
C GLY A 400 4.80 14.55 -15.46
#